data_AF-A0A0Q6YC95-F1
#
_entry.id   AF-A0A0Q6YC95-F1
#
_cell.length_a   1.000
_cell.length_b   1.000
_cell.length_c   1.000
_cell.angle_alpha   90.00
_cell.angle_beta   90.00
_cell.angle_gamma   90.00
#
_symmetry.space_group_name_H-M   'P 1'
#
loop_
_entity.id
_entity.type
_entity.pdbx_description
1 polymer ?
#
loop_
_entity_poly.entity_id
_entity_poly.type
_entity_poly.pdbx_seq_one_letter_code
_entity_poly.pdbx_strand_id
1 'polypeptide(L)' 'MPYSLSKSFVTLTALAAARDGALALDEPIAAHWKAYRVHGKERATLRQVLTHRSGRPRFPAEAAGRDLSPAQLSGSMR' A
#
# COMPACT_ATOMS: atom_id res chain seq x y z
N MET A 1 -2.95 -15.77 17.59
CA MET A 1 -2.44 -15.01 16.43
C MET A 1 -2.52 -13.52 16.75
N PRO A 2 -1.40 -12.79 16.87
CA PRO A 2 -1.46 -11.35 17.16
C PRO A 2 -1.99 -10.62 15.92
N TYR A 3 -3.24 -10.15 15.96
CA TYR A 3 -3.95 -9.48 14.87
C TYR A 3 -3.20 -8.24 14.31
N SER A 4 -3.65 -7.04 14.65
CA SER A 4 -2.98 -5.81 14.21
C SER A 4 -1.69 -5.51 14.95
N LEU A 5 -1.47 -6.11 16.13
CA LEU A 5 -0.23 -5.95 16.91
C LEU A 5 1.02 -6.35 16.11
N SER A 6 0.90 -7.29 15.17
CA SER A 6 1.98 -7.69 14.27
C SER A 6 2.52 -6.53 13.42
N LYS A 7 1.73 -5.48 13.15
CA LYS A 7 2.17 -4.32 12.36
C LYS A 7 3.29 -3.55 13.03
N SER A 8 3.34 -3.51 14.36
CA SER A 8 4.44 -2.85 15.08
C SER A 8 5.79 -3.51 14.77
N PHE A 9 5.84 -4.84 14.69
CA PHE A 9 7.06 -5.57 14.34
C PHE A 9 7.46 -5.34 12.88
N VAL A 10 6.50 -5.31 11.96
CA VAL A 10 6.75 -4.95 10.55
C VAL A 10 7.31 -3.53 10.43
N THR A 11 6.73 -2.56 11.15
CA THR A 11 7.21 -1.17 11.16
C THR A 11 8.62 -1.08 11.73
N LEU A 12 8.90 -1.73 12.86
CA LEU A 12 10.25 -1.76 13.45
C LEU A 12 11.29 -2.35 12.49
N THR A 13 10.93 -3.42 11.78
CA THR A 13 11.81 -4.04 10.78
C THR A 13 12.12 -3.08 9.63
N ALA A 14 11.10 -2.38 9.10
CA ALA A 14 11.29 -1.39 8.06
C ALA A 14 12.14 -0.19 8.53
N LEU A 15 11.95 0.25 9.78
CA LEU A 15 12.75 1.34 10.37
C LEU A 15 14.21 0.93 10.63
N ALA A 16 14.47 -0.32 11.01
CA ALA A 16 15.82 -0.86 11.12
C ALA A 16 16.52 -0.88 9.75
N ALA A 17 15.84 -1.37 8.71
CA ALA A 17 16.37 -1.34 7.34
C ALA A 17 16.61 0.10 6.84
N ALA A 18 15.76 1.05 7.23
CA ALA A 18 15.96 2.46 6.90
C ALA A 18 17.15 3.08 7.63
N ARG A 19 17.35 2.75 8.91
CA ARG A 19 18.55 3.13 9.67
C ARG A 19 19.82 2.61 9.01
N ASP A 20 19.77 1.38 8.51
CA ASP A 20 20.92 0.71 7.88
C ASP A 20 21.12 1.13 6.40
N GLY A 21 20.30 2.06 5.89
CA GLY A 21 20.41 2.62 4.54
C GLY A 21 19.88 1.71 3.42
N ALA A 22 19.31 0.55 3.75
CA ALA A 22 18.74 -0.36 2.76
C ALA A 22 17.39 0.13 2.19
N LEU A 23 16.70 1.01 2.91
CA LEU A 23 15.44 1.65 2.50
C LEU A 23 15.47 3.13 2.86
N ALA A 24 14.68 3.96 2.17
CA ALA A 24 14.42 5.33 2.58
C ALA A 24 12.91 5.58 2.75
N LEU A 25 12.53 6.32 3.80
CA LEU A 25 11.13 6.57 4.12
C LEU A 25 10.40 7.37 3.03
N ASP A 26 11.11 8.29 2.38
CA ASP A 26 10.55 9.19 1.37
C ASP A 26 10.88 8.76 -0.06
N GLU A 27 11.50 7.58 -0.22
CA GLU A 27 11.69 6.94 -1.53
C GLU A 27 10.40 6.24 -1.98
N PRO A 28 10.04 6.33 -3.27
CA PRO A 28 8.93 5.56 -3.81
C PRO A 28 9.17 4.06 -3.70
N ILE A 29 8.21 3.32 -3.15
CA ILE A 29 8.36 1.86 -2.97
C ILE A 29 8.47 1.10 -4.30
N ALA A 30 8.08 1.73 -5.41
CA ALA A 30 8.23 1.20 -6.74
C ALA A 30 9.70 1.00 -7.18
N ALA A 31 10.66 1.67 -6.51
CA ALA A 31 12.08 1.43 -6.72
C ALA A 31 12.49 -0.01 -6.35
N HIS A 32 11.90 -0.53 -5.26
CA HIS A 32 12.15 -1.87 -4.73
C HIS A 32 11.15 -2.91 -5.27
N TRP A 33 9.90 -2.49 -5.53
CA TRP A 33 8.82 -3.35 -6.00
C TRP A 33 8.26 -2.85 -7.33
N LYS A 34 8.88 -3.26 -8.44
CA LYS A 34 8.50 -2.80 -9.79
C LYS A 34 7.02 -3.04 -10.13
N ALA A 35 6.45 -4.18 -9.76
CA ALA A 35 5.04 -4.49 -9.98
C ALA A 35 4.07 -3.59 -9.18
N TYR A 36 4.54 -2.90 -8.14
CA TYR A 36 3.72 -1.92 -7.44
C TYR A 36 3.40 -0.69 -8.29
N ARG A 37 4.23 -0.35 -9.29
CA ARG A 37 4.19 0.89 -10.09
C ARG A 37 2.95 1.07 -10.98
N VAL A 38 2.08 0.08 -11.09
CA VAL A 38 0.91 0.12 -11.98
C VAL A 38 -0.19 1.08 -11.48
N HIS A 39 -1.01 1.62 -12.37
CA HIS A 39 -2.21 2.41 -12.04
C HIS A 39 -1.97 3.64 -11.12
N GLY A 40 -0.96 4.46 -11.42
CA GLY A 40 -0.74 5.75 -10.73
C GLY A 40 -0.14 5.64 -9.32
N LYS A 41 0.45 4.48 -8.99
CA LYS A 41 1.03 4.17 -7.67
C LYS A 41 2.52 4.51 -7.57
N GLU A 42 3.13 4.95 -8.65
CA GLU A 42 4.58 5.12 -8.80
C GLU A 42 5.20 6.10 -7.80
N ARG A 43 4.42 7.01 -7.22
CA ARG A 43 4.90 8.03 -6.28
C ARG A 43 4.70 7.67 -4.81
N ALA A 44 4.06 6.53 -4.50
CA ALA A 44 3.76 6.18 -3.12
C ALA A 44 5.05 5.85 -2.35
N THR A 45 5.29 6.51 -1.21
CA THR A 45 6.50 6.33 -0.42
C THR A 45 6.34 5.29 0.69
N LEU A 46 7.46 4.77 1.19
CA LEU A 46 7.45 3.84 2.32
C LEU A 46 6.75 4.45 3.55
N ARG A 47 6.99 5.74 3.83
CA ARG A 47 6.32 6.50 4.90
C ARG A 47 4.80 6.50 4.73
N GLN A 48 4.31 6.72 3.52
CA GLN A 48 2.87 6.71 3.24
C GLN A 48 2.27 5.32 3.44
N VAL A 49 2.99 4.25 3.08
CA VAL A 49 2.55 2.88 3.35
C VAL A 49 2.47 2.60 4.85
N LEU A 50 3.54 2.87 5.60
CA LEU A 50 3.61 2.63 7.05
C LEU A 50 2.61 3.47 7.87
N THR A 51 2.15 4.60 7.32
CA THR A 51 1.18 5.50 7.96
C THR A 51 -0.23 5.44 7.39
N HIS A 52 -0.54 4.42 6.57
CA HIS A 52 -1.86 4.25 5.94
C HIS A 52 -2.30 5.41 5.03
N ARG A 53 -1.36 6.17 4.46
CA ARG A 53 -1.59 7.32 3.58
C ARG A 53 -1.24 7.07 2.10
N SER A 54 -1.02 5.82 1.69
CA SER A 54 -0.75 5.46 0.29
C SER A 54 -1.99 5.47 -0.61
N GLY A 55 -3.16 5.86 -0.07
CA GLY A 55 -4.41 5.94 -0.82
C GLY A 55 -4.89 4.58 -1.34
N ARG A 56 -4.54 3.48 -0.65
CA ARG A 56 -4.95 2.13 -1.05
C ARG A 56 -6.29 1.77 -0.39
N PRO A 57 -7.37 1.57 -1.16
CA PRO A 57 -8.63 1.10 -0.63
C PRO A 57 -8.48 -0.33 -0.08
N ARG A 58 -9.16 -0.63 1.02
CA ARG A 58 -9.33 -2.00 1.52
C ARG A 58 -10.53 -2.60 0.79
N PHE A 59 -10.28 -3.63 -0.01
CA PHE A 59 -11.34 -4.37 -0.67
C PHE A 59 -11.72 -5.62 0.14
N PRO A 60 -13.01 -5.92 0.27
CA PRO A 60 -13.47 -7.18 0.85
C PRO A 60 -13.33 -8.30 -0.20
N ALA A 61 -13.41 -9.57 0.22
CA ALA A 61 -13.11 -10.70 -0.67
C ALA A 61 -14.08 -10.77 -1.87
N GLU A 62 -15.32 -10.34 -1.67
CA GLU A 62 -16.38 -10.30 -2.67
C GLU A 62 -16.10 -9.30 -3.80
N ALA A 63 -15.17 -8.37 -3.60
CA ALA A 63 -14.74 -7.43 -4.63
C ALA A 63 -13.67 -8.02 -5.57
N ALA A 64 -13.17 -9.23 -5.31
CA ALA A 64 -12.22 -9.88 -6.19
C ALA A 64 -12.81 -10.09 -7.60
N GLY A 65 -12.06 -9.71 -8.64
CA GLY A 65 -12.47 -9.84 -10.04
C GLY A 65 -13.49 -8.81 -10.53
N ARG A 66 -14.01 -7.93 -9.65
CA ARG A 66 -14.82 -6.77 -10.09
C ARG A 66 -13.90 -5.66 -10.57
N ASP A 67 -14.25 -5.06 -11.71
CA ASP A 67 -13.64 -3.80 -12.12
C ASP A 67 -14.33 -2.66 -11.34
N LEU A 68 -13.50 -1.98 -10.54
CA LEU A 68 -13.89 -0.90 -9.63
C LEU A 68 -13.44 0.46 -10.16
N SER A 69 -13.18 0.56 -11.46
CA SER A 69 -12.91 1.82 -12.12
C SER A 69 -14.12 2.77 -11.96
N PRO A 70 -13.89 4.09 -11.85
CA PRO A 70 -14.98 5.06 -11.70
C PRO A 70 -16.07 4.95 -12.79
N ALA A 71 -15.69 4.50 -14.00
CA ALA A 71 -16.59 4.28 -15.12
C ALA A 71 -17.66 3.21 -14.85
N GLN A 72 -17.37 2.19 -14.03
CA GLN A 72 -18.30 1.10 -13.74
C GLN A 72 -19.06 1.26 -12.42
N LEU A 73 -18.54 2.06 -11.47
CA LEU A 73 -19.21 2.34 -10.20
C LEU A 73 -20.46 3.24 -10.34
N SER A 74 -20.59 4.00 -11.44
CA SER A 74 -21.73 4.89 -11.70
C SER A 74 -23.05 4.18 -12.03
N GLY A 75 -23.04 2.86 -12.30
CA GLY A 75 -24.23 2.10 -12.71
C GLY A 75 -25.02 1.44 -11.57
N SER A 76 -24.46 1.40 -10.35
CA SER A 76 -24.96 0.53 -9.26
C SER A 76 -25.60 1.26 -8.07
N MET A 77 -25.85 2.57 -8.17
CA MET A 77 -26.58 3.35 -7.15
C MET A 77 -28.01 3.71 -7.57
N ARG A 78 -28.76 2.72 -8.05
CA ARG A 78 -30.22 2.74 -8.04
C ARG A 78 -30.74 1.56 -7.24
#